data_AF-A0A9D1YEP0-F1
#
_entry.id   AF-A0A9D1YEP0-F1
#
_cell.length_a   1.000
_cell.length_b   1.000
_cell.length_c   1.000
_cell.angle_alpha   90.00
_cell.angle_beta   90.00
_cell.angle_gamma   90.00
#
_symmetry.space_group_name_H-M   'P 1'
#
loop_
_entity.id
_entity.type
_entity.pdbx_description
1 polymer ?
#
loop_
_entity_poly.entity_id
_entity_poly.type
_entity_poly.pdbx_seq_one_letter_code
_entity_poly.pdbx_strand_id
1 'polypeptide(L)'
;MEFLKTVGRAVENAASYLGEKNRRAAALNRIRAVIRCEEKAAQKEYLALGRYYYNNLRDKNNAVTEPHCAQLEEIDKRLNAAVAQLEKFYAKPEEECEEVTLEGVESFDQDPTLPQEETPAATAEEEEKLPFEG
;
A
#
# COMPACT_ATOMS: atom_id res chain seq x y z
N MET A 1 26.46 -20.40 55.87
CA MET A 1 25.81 -20.31 54.53
C MET A 1 24.55 -19.44 54.59
N GLU A 2 24.64 -18.25 55.19
CA GLU A 2 23.46 -17.38 55.39
C GLU A 2 23.46 -16.16 54.47
N PHE A 3 24.65 -15.61 54.16
CA PHE A 3 24.80 -14.45 53.28
C PHE A 3 24.25 -14.67 51.86
N LEU A 4 24.47 -15.86 51.25
CA LEU A 4 23.93 -16.17 49.91
C LEU A 4 22.39 -16.25 49.90
N LYS A 5 21.77 -16.71 50.99
CA LYS A 5 20.31 -16.77 51.12
C LYS A 5 19.70 -15.38 51.25
N THR A 6 20.36 -14.49 51.98
CA THR A 6 19.93 -13.09 52.15
C THR A 6 20.05 -12.31 50.84
N VAL A 7 21.13 -12.51 50.09
CA VAL A 7 21.33 -11.89 48.76
C VAL A 7 20.33 -12.44 47.74
N GLY A 8 20.09 -13.76 47.73
CA GLY A 8 19.08 -14.37 46.85
C GLY A 8 17.67 -13.82 47.12
N ARG A 9 17.29 -13.67 48.39
CA ARG A 9 15.98 -13.11 48.78
C ARG A 9 15.85 -11.62 48.45
N ALA A 10 16.93 -10.85 48.56
CA ALA A 10 16.93 -9.44 48.15
C ALA A 10 16.79 -9.26 46.64
N VAL A 11 17.43 -10.12 45.84
CA VAL A 11 17.32 -10.13 44.38
C VAL A 11 15.92 -10.56 43.94
N GLU A 12 15.35 -11.57 44.58
CA GLU A 12 13.98 -12.04 44.32
C GLU A 12 12.93 -10.96 44.63
N ASN A 13 13.08 -10.25 45.75
CA ASN A 13 12.22 -9.13 46.13
C ASN A 13 12.38 -7.92 45.18
N ALA A 14 13.59 -7.66 44.68
CA ALA A 14 13.82 -6.61 43.69
C ALA A 14 13.21 -6.96 42.32
N ALA A 15 13.32 -8.23 41.91
CA ALA A 15 12.77 -8.72 40.65
C ALA A 15 11.23 -8.71 40.66
N SER A 16 10.60 -9.12 41.76
CA SER A 16 9.13 -9.07 41.91
C SER A 16 8.61 -7.62 41.90
N TYR A 17 9.31 -6.70 42.57
CA TYR A 17 8.98 -5.28 42.57
C TYR A 17 9.11 -4.61 41.18
N LEU A 18 10.12 -5.00 40.40
CA LEU A 18 10.27 -4.57 39.00
C LEU A 18 9.16 -5.15 38.11
N GLY A 19 8.77 -6.40 38.33
CA GLY A 19 7.65 -7.05 37.63
C GLY A 19 6.32 -6.35 37.89
N GLU A 20 6.03 -5.98 39.13
CA GLU A 20 4.83 -5.22 39.49
C GLU A 20 4.81 -3.82 38.88
N LYS A 21 5.95 -3.12 38.88
CA LYS A 21 6.09 -1.82 38.20
C LYS A 21 5.87 -1.94 36.70
N ASN A 22 6.40 -2.99 36.07
CA ASN A 22 6.18 -3.24 34.65
C ASN A 22 4.70 -3.53 34.36
N ARG A 23 4.02 -4.36 35.16
CA ARG A 23 2.57 -4.60 35.03
C ARG A 23 1.75 -3.32 35.19
N ARG A 24 2.07 -2.48 36.18
CA ARG A 24 1.42 -1.17 36.36
C ARG A 24 1.70 -0.24 35.18
N ALA A 25 2.93 -0.18 34.69
CA ALA A 25 3.30 0.62 33.52
C ALA A 25 2.57 0.14 32.25
N ALA A 26 2.46 -1.17 32.06
CA ALA A 26 1.72 -1.77 30.94
C ALA A 26 0.23 -1.42 31.02
N ALA A 27 -0.39 -1.48 32.21
CA ALA A 27 -1.78 -1.06 32.41
C ALA A 27 -1.99 0.43 32.09
N LEU A 28 -1.10 1.31 32.56
CA LEU A 28 -1.15 2.74 32.25
C LEU A 28 -0.99 3.02 30.75
N ASN A 29 -0.10 2.29 30.07
CA ASN A 29 0.10 2.44 28.63
C ASN A 29 -1.12 2.00 27.82
N ARG A 30 -1.83 0.95 28.26
CA ARG A 30 -3.11 0.54 27.65
C ARG A 30 -4.17 1.61 27.82
N ILE A 31 -4.33 2.17 29.02
CA ILE A 31 -5.29 3.26 29.28
C ILE A 31 -4.97 4.48 28.40
N ARG A 32 -3.69 4.88 28.33
CA ARG A 32 -3.26 5.99 27.45
C ARG A 32 -3.53 5.71 25.97
N ALA A 33 -3.40 4.46 25.53
CA ALA A 33 -3.71 4.07 24.17
C ALA A 33 -5.21 4.20 23.88
N VAL A 34 -6.07 3.72 24.81
CA VAL A 34 -7.52 3.89 24.70
C VAL A 34 -7.90 5.37 24.64
N ILE A 35 -7.37 6.20 25.54
CA ILE A 35 -7.62 7.65 25.53
C ILE A 35 -7.28 8.26 24.16
N ARG A 36 -6.09 7.95 23.63
CA ARG A 36 -5.70 8.46 22.30
C ARG A 36 -6.57 7.94 21.16
N CYS A 37 -7.07 6.71 21.26
CA CYS A 37 -8.01 6.16 20.28
C CYS A 37 -9.35 6.87 20.33
N GLU A 38 -9.91 7.08 21.53
CA GLU A 38 -11.16 7.80 21.73
C GLU A 38 -11.06 9.28 21.32
N GLU A 39 -9.96 9.95 21.65
CA GLU A 39 -9.69 11.33 21.22
C GLU A 39 -9.67 11.47 19.69
N LYS A 40 -9.03 10.52 18.99
CA LYS A 40 -9.02 10.50 17.52
C LYS A 40 -10.39 10.19 16.94
N ALA A 41 -11.15 9.28 17.56
CA ALA A 41 -12.51 8.97 17.14
C ALA A 41 -13.41 10.20 17.30
N ALA A 42 -13.37 10.85 18.46
CA ALA A 42 -14.10 12.10 18.72
C ALA A 42 -13.69 13.20 17.74
N GLN A 43 -12.40 13.40 17.47
CA GLN A 43 -11.92 14.38 16.50
C GLN A 43 -12.49 14.13 15.10
N LYS A 44 -12.59 12.86 14.66
CA LYS A 44 -13.19 12.50 13.37
C LYS A 44 -14.67 12.88 13.33
N GLU A 45 -15.42 12.58 14.37
CA GLU A 45 -16.85 12.94 14.46
C GLU A 45 -17.05 14.46 14.52
N TYR A 46 -16.23 15.19 15.29
CA TYR A 46 -16.25 16.65 15.30
C TYR A 46 -15.92 17.26 13.93
N LEU A 47 -14.99 16.67 13.18
CA LEU A 47 -14.67 17.12 11.83
C LEU A 47 -15.85 16.88 10.87
N ALA A 48 -16.49 15.71 10.93
CA ALA A 48 -17.65 15.40 10.11
C ALA A 48 -18.81 16.37 10.41
N LEU A 49 -19.06 16.61 11.70
CA LEU A 49 -20.06 17.57 12.16
C LEU A 49 -19.71 19.00 11.71
N GLY A 50 -18.46 19.40 11.84
CA GLY A 50 -17.96 20.70 11.37
C GLY A 50 -18.18 20.90 9.87
N ARG A 51 -17.90 19.87 9.06
CA ARG A 51 -18.18 19.89 7.61
C ARG A 51 -19.67 20.04 7.32
N TYR A 52 -20.53 19.38 8.09
CA TYR A 52 -21.98 19.53 7.95
C TYR A 52 -22.42 20.97 8.25
N TYR A 53 -21.97 21.56 9.35
CA TYR A 53 -22.31 22.95 9.69
C TYR A 53 -21.77 23.95 8.68
N TYR A 54 -20.53 23.78 8.23
CA TYR A 54 -19.90 24.65 7.23
C TYR A 54 -20.68 24.67 5.92
N ASN A 55 -21.19 23.52 5.46
CA ASN A 55 -21.91 23.44 4.19
C ASN A 55 -23.40 23.81 4.30
N ASN A 56 -24.07 23.51 5.42
CA ASN A 56 -25.53 23.59 5.52
C ASN A 56 -26.06 24.74 6.40
N LEU A 57 -25.26 25.25 7.34
CA LEU A 57 -25.69 26.24 8.34
C LEU A 57 -24.80 27.48 8.40
N ARG A 58 -23.86 27.65 7.48
CA ARG A 58 -22.98 28.82 7.47
C ARG A 58 -23.77 30.10 7.17
N ASP A 59 -23.73 31.02 8.12
CA ASP A 59 -24.20 32.38 7.94
C ASP A 59 -23.00 33.30 7.67
N LYS A 60 -22.99 33.92 6.48
CA LYS A 60 -21.93 34.82 6.02
C LYS A 60 -21.90 36.14 6.79
N ASN A 61 -22.99 36.49 7.48
CA ASN A 61 -23.08 37.73 8.25
C ASN A 61 -22.59 37.57 9.70
N ASN A 62 -22.23 36.35 10.13
CA ASN A 62 -21.74 36.10 11.46
C ASN A 62 -20.26 36.52 11.60
N ALA A 63 -20.04 37.62 12.31
CA ALA A 63 -18.71 38.22 12.52
C ALA A 63 -17.70 37.29 13.21
N VAL A 64 -18.15 36.28 13.94
CA VAL A 64 -17.26 35.36 14.68
C VAL A 64 -16.84 34.18 13.82
N THR A 65 -17.77 33.55 13.10
CA THR A 65 -17.49 32.31 12.37
C THR A 65 -16.96 32.54 10.96
N GLU A 66 -17.36 33.64 10.31
CA GLU A 66 -16.95 33.95 8.95
C GLU A 66 -15.44 34.13 8.75
N PRO A 67 -14.66 34.81 9.63
CA PRO A 67 -13.21 34.89 9.45
C PRO A 67 -12.53 33.51 9.50
N HIS A 68 -13.02 32.60 10.34
CA HIS A 68 -12.51 31.22 10.39
C HIS A 68 -12.87 30.44 9.12
N CYS A 69 -14.09 30.63 8.59
CA CYS A 69 -14.52 30.01 7.34
C CYS A 69 -13.72 30.51 6.14
N ALA A 70 -13.41 31.81 6.08
CA ALA A 70 -12.60 32.41 5.03
C ALA A 70 -11.16 31.89 5.04
N GLN A 71 -10.56 31.74 6.23
CA GLN A 71 -9.23 31.14 6.37
C GLN A 71 -9.20 29.69 5.91
N LEU A 72 -10.24 28.90 6.21
CA LEU A 72 -10.36 27.51 5.73
C LEU A 72 -10.38 27.46 4.19
N GLU A 73 -11.13 28.34 3.53
CA GLU A 73 -11.16 28.40 2.06
C GLU A 73 -9.79 28.75 1.46
N GLU A 74 -9.05 29.65 2.08
CA GLU A 74 -7.69 29.99 1.62
C GLU A 74 -6.72 28.81 1.77
N ILE A 75 -6.85 28.05 2.86
CA ILE A 75 -6.08 26.82 3.06
C ILE A 75 -6.45 25.77 2.01
N ASP A 76 -7.74 25.54 1.78
CA ASP A 76 -8.23 24.56 0.80
C ASP A 76 -7.78 24.94 -0.62
N LYS A 77 -7.81 26.22 -0.99
CA LYS A 77 -7.28 26.69 -2.29
C LYS A 77 -5.79 26.38 -2.44
N ARG A 78 -4.98 26.65 -1.42
CA ARG A 78 -3.54 26.34 -1.43
C ARG A 78 -3.28 24.84 -1.50
N LEU A 79 -4.06 24.04 -0.78
CA LEU A 79 -3.97 22.58 -0.82
C LEU A 79 -4.31 22.04 -2.21
N ASN A 80 -5.42 22.47 -2.80
CA ASN A 80 -5.82 22.07 -4.14
C ASN A 80 -4.77 22.47 -5.19
N ALA A 81 -4.16 23.65 -5.05
CA ALA A 81 -3.06 24.06 -5.92
C ALA A 81 -1.83 23.15 -5.79
N ALA A 82 -1.46 22.76 -4.57
CA ALA A 82 -0.35 21.84 -4.33
C ALA A 82 -0.66 20.42 -4.85
N VAL A 83 -1.89 19.94 -4.67
CA VAL A 83 -2.34 18.65 -5.23
C VAL A 83 -2.31 18.69 -6.75
N ALA A 84 -2.82 19.74 -7.38
CA ALA A 84 -2.77 19.89 -8.85
C ALA A 84 -1.32 19.98 -9.37
N GLN A 85 -0.38 20.57 -8.62
CA GLN A 85 1.04 20.54 -8.95
C GLN A 85 1.61 19.13 -8.85
N LEU A 86 1.25 18.39 -7.81
CA LEU A 86 1.65 17.00 -7.63
C LEU A 86 1.11 16.13 -8.76
N GLU A 87 -0.16 16.27 -9.12
CA GLU A 87 -0.79 15.56 -10.24
C GLU A 87 -0.04 15.77 -11.55
N LYS A 88 0.49 16.97 -11.83
CA LYS A 88 1.29 17.21 -13.04
C LYS A 88 2.58 16.39 -13.10
N PHE A 89 3.18 16.03 -11.96
CA PHE A 89 4.37 15.18 -11.93
C PHE A 89 4.02 13.70 -12.13
N TYR A 90 2.83 13.27 -11.72
CA TYR A 90 2.37 11.88 -11.86
C TYR A 90 1.52 11.63 -13.11
N ALA A 91 0.99 12.69 -13.72
CA ALA A 91 0.39 12.65 -15.04
C ALA A 91 1.52 12.36 -16.04
N LYS A 92 1.76 11.07 -16.29
CA LYS A 92 2.55 10.65 -17.44
C LYS A 92 1.97 11.34 -18.68
N PRO A 93 2.79 11.90 -19.58
CA PRO A 93 2.28 12.32 -20.86
C PRO A 93 1.67 11.08 -21.52
N GLU A 94 0.38 11.14 -21.86
CA GLU A 94 -0.29 10.08 -22.63
C GLU A 94 0.41 9.84 -24.00
N GLU A 95 1.29 10.75 -24.40
CA GLU A 95 2.07 10.76 -25.65
C GLU A 95 3.23 9.75 -25.72
N GLU A 96 3.68 9.14 -24.61
CA GLU A 96 4.81 8.17 -24.62
C GLU A 96 4.42 6.74 -24.25
N CYS A 97 3.12 6.44 -24.18
CA CYS A 97 2.68 5.04 -24.06
C CYS A 97 2.64 4.44 -25.48
N GLU A 98 3.68 3.72 -25.86
CA GLU A 98 3.64 2.89 -27.07
C GLU A 98 2.47 1.90 -26.94
N GLU A 99 1.50 2.01 -27.84
CA GLU A 99 0.42 1.03 -27.95
C GLU A 99 1.03 -0.32 -28.35
N VAL A 100 1.15 -1.24 -27.39
CA VAL A 100 1.65 -2.59 -27.65
C VAL A 100 0.57 -3.38 -28.39
N THR A 101 0.63 -3.39 -29.72
CA THR A 101 -0.21 -4.25 -30.56
C THR A 101 0.38 -5.66 -30.63
N LEU A 102 -0.47 -6.68 -30.62
CA LEU A 102 -0.04 -8.08 -30.75
C LEU A 102 0.22 -8.48 -32.22
N GLU A 103 0.33 -7.51 -33.13
CA GLU A 103 0.45 -7.75 -34.58
C GLU A 103 1.73 -8.50 -34.96
N GLY A 104 2.77 -8.43 -34.13
CA GLY A 104 4.02 -9.19 -34.29
C GLY A 104 4.15 -10.44 -33.41
N VAL A 105 3.10 -10.83 -32.68
CA VAL A 105 3.13 -12.00 -31.79
C VAL A 105 2.56 -13.20 -32.54
N GLU A 106 3.44 -14.13 -32.91
CA GLU A 106 3.03 -15.42 -33.47
C GLU A 106 2.27 -16.23 -32.40
N SER A 107 1.01 -16.59 -32.68
CA SER A 107 0.24 -17.51 -31.85
C SER A 107 0.71 -18.93 -32.08
N PHE A 108 1.47 -19.49 -31.14
CA PHE A 108 1.78 -20.91 -31.13
C PHE A 108 0.64 -21.67 -30.43
N ASP A 109 -0.26 -22.24 -31.23
CA ASP A 109 -1.30 -23.16 -30.77
C ASP A 109 -0.77 -24.58 -30.48
N GLN A 110 0.53 -24.79 -30.65
CA GLN A 110 1.17 -26.08 -30.50
C GLN A 110 1.44 -26.37 -29.02
N ASP A 111 0.67 -27.29 -28.47
CA ASP A 111 0.85 -27.79 -27.11
C ASP A 111 2.27 -28.41 -27.00
N PRO A 112 3.19 -27.82 -26.20
CA PRO A 112 4.59 -28.24 -26.13
C PRO A 112 4.78 -29.65 -25.54
N THR A 113 3.69 -30.31 -25.15
CA THR A 113 3.68 -31.66 -24.61
C THR A 113 3.38 -32.76 -25.63
N LEU A 114 2.99 -32.41 -26.88
CA LEU A 114 2.73 -33.38 -27.94
C LEU A 114 4.00 -33.66 -28.78
N PRO A 115 4.34 -34.93 -29.08
CA PRO A 115 5.50 -35.27 -29.91
C PRO A 115 5.36 -34.71 -31.33
N GLN A 116 6.42 -34.06 -31.84
CA GLN A 116 6.48 -33.58 -33.21
C GLN A 116 6.54 -34.75 -34.20
N GLU A 117 5.60 -34.82 -35.14
CA GLU A 117 5.68 -35.75 -36.28
C GLU A 117 6.67 -35.19 -37.33
N GLU A 118 7.77 -35.91 -37.54
CA GLU A 118 8.76 -35.62 -38.57
C GLU A 118 8.15 -35.82 -39.98
N THR A 119 8.05 -34.75 -40.77
CA THR A 119 7.82 -34.87 -42.23
C THR A 119 9.15 -35.10 -42.96
N PRO A 120 9.30 -36.15 -43.79
CA PRO A 120 10.57 -36.48 -44.42
C PRO A 120 10.91 -35.55 -45.60
N ALA A 121 12.19 -35.21 -45.69
CA ALA A 121 12.79 -34.44 -46.77
C ALA A 121 12.67 -35.15 -48.14
N ALA A 122 12.15 -34.45 -49.14
CA ALA A 122 12.16 -34.90 -50.53
C ALA A 122 13.48 -34.49 -51.20
N THR A 123 14.37 -35.45 -51.42
CA THR A 123 15.48 -35.35 -52.39
C THR A 123 15.38 -36.54 -53.34
N ALA A 124 15.07 -36.29 -54.61
CA ALA A 124 15.27 -37.27 -55.69
C ALA A 124 15.22 -36.57 -57.07
N GLU A 125 16.36 -36.08 -57.52
CA GLU A 125 16.68 -35.98 -58.95
C GLU A 125 18.09 -36.54 -59.13
N GLU A 126 18.23 -37.73 -59.72
CA GLU A 126 19.34 -38.07 -60.62
C GLU A 126 19.04 -39.35 -61.40
N GLU A 127 19.44 -39.30 -62.67
CA GLU A 127 18.95 -40.05 -63.82
C GLU A 127 19.48 -41.50 -63.92
N GLU A 128 18.72 -42.36 -64.61
CA GLU A 128 19.08 -43.72 -65.01
C GLU A 128 20.37 -43.79 -65.87
N LYS A 129 21.25 -44.78 -65.60
CA LYS A 129 21.77 -45.73 -66.61
C LYS A 129 22.66 -46.88 -66.04
N LEU A 130 22.12 -48.11 -66.17
CA LEU A 130 22.73 -49.39 -66.62
C LEU A 130 23.78 -50.13 -65.73
N PRO A 131 24.06 -51.44 -65.98
CA PRO A 131 23.19 -52.59 -66.30
C PRO A 131 23.54 -53.90 -65.50
N PHE A 132 22.72 -54.96 -65.64
CA PHE A 132 23.09 -56.42 -65.49
C PHE A 132 23.34 -56.91 -64.03
N GLU A 133 22.96 -58.09 -63.51
CA GLU A 133 22.85 -59.49 -63.97
C GLU A 133 21.75 -60.24 -63.18
N GLY A 134 21.13 -61.26 -63.80
CA GLY A 134 20.43 -62.35 -63.09
C GLY A 134 19.07 -62.73 -63.64
#